data_AF-W1Y9Q6-F1
#
_entry.id   AF-W1Y9Q6-F1
#
_cell.length_a   1.000
_cell.length_b   1.000
_cell.length_c   1.000
_cell.angle_alpha   90.00
_cell.angle_beta   90.00
_cell.angle_gamma   90.00
#
_symmetry.space_group_name_H-M   'P 1'
#
loop_
_entity.id
_entity.type
_entity.pdbx_description
1 polymer ?
#
loop_
_entity_poly.entity_id
_entity_poly.type
_entity_poly.pdbx_seq_one_letter_code
_entity_poly.pdbx_strand_id
1 'polypeptide(L)' 'MLNNAMSVVILAAGKGTRMYSDLPKVLHTLAGKAMVQHVIDAANELG' A
#
# COMPACT_ATOMS: atom_id res chain seq x y z
N MET A 1 -18.65 22.56 10.67
CA MET A 1 -17.30 22.00 10.41
C MET A 1 -17.26 21.63 8.94
N LEU A 2 -16.30 22.15 8.18
CA LEU A 2 -16.12 21.73 6.79
C LEU A 2 -15.53 20.32 6.80
N ASN A 3 -16.30 19.33 6.32
CA ASN A 3 -15.77 18.02 5.98
C ASN A 3 -14.78 18.22 4.83
N ASN A 4 -13.49 18.30 5.15
CA ASN A 4 -12.45 18.36 4.14
C ASN A 4 -12.19 16.93 3.68
N ALA A 5 -12.87 16.52 2.60
CA ALA A 5 -12.67 15.20 2.02
C ALA A 5 -11.17 14.99 1.70
N MET A 6 -10.60 13.94 2.27
CA MET A 6 -9.19 13.58 2.11
C MET A 6 -9.07 12.41 1.13
N SER A 7 -8.09 12.46 0.24
CA SER A 7 -7.79 11.40 -0.71
C SER A 7 -6.30 11.09 -0.66
N VAL A 8 -5.96 9.80 -0.65
CA VAL A 8 -4.57 9.31 -0.61
C VAL A 8 -4.23 8.64 -1.94
N VAL A 9 -3.06 8.96 -2.50
CA VAL A 9 -2.52 8.29 -3.69
C VAL A 9 -1.31 7.45 -3.29
N ILE A 10 -1.42 6.12 -3.43
CA ILE A 10 -0.33 5.18 -3.14
C ILE A 10 0.33 4.77 -4.46
N LEU A 11 1.59 5.16 -4.65
CA LEU A 11 2.36 4.82 -5.85
C LEU A 11 2.91 3.38 -5.77
N ALA A 12 2.32 2.46 -6.53
CA ALA A 12 2.66 1.03 -6.53
C ALA A 12 3.17 0.50 -7.89
N ALA A 13 3.56 1.37 -8.83
CA ALA A 13 3.87 1.01 -10.21
C ALA A 13 5.33 0.52 -10.48
N GLY A 14 6.14 0.33 -9.43
CA GLY A 14 7.54 -0.05 -9.59
C GLY A 14 7.74 -1.54 -9.88
N LYS A 15 8.62 -1.89 -10.84
CA LYS A 15 8.90 -3.28 -11.27
C LYS A 15 9.42 -4.22 -10.17
N GLY A 16 10.08 -3.70 -9.13
CA GLY A 16 10.55 -4.52 -8.01
C GLY A 16 11.69 -5.50 -8.36
N THR A 17 12.61 -5.14 -9.25
CA THR A 17 13.63 -6.06 -9.80
C THR A 17 14.55 -6.72 -8.78
N ARG A 18 14.80 -6.09 -7.62
CA ARG A 18 15.61 -6.65 -6.52
C ARG A 18 14.84 -7.58 -5.59
N MET A 19 13.55 -7.80 -5.85
CA MET A 19 12.76 -8.80 -5.12
C MET A 19 13.05 -10.22 -5.58
N TYR A 20 13.66 -10.39 -6.78
CA TYR A 20 13.98 -11.69 -7.38
C TYR A 20 12.80 -12.68 -7.31
N SER A 21 11.61 -12.19 -7.62
CA SER A 21 10.34 -12.88 -7.45
C SER A 21 9.39 -12.45 -8.57
N ASP A 22 8.59 -13.40 -9.06
CA ASP A 22 7.51 -13.12 -10.02
C ASP A 22 6.33 -12.38 -9.35
N LEU A 23 6.27 -12.40 -8.01
CA LEU A 23 5.27 -11.67 -7.25
C LEU A 23 5.63 -10.17 -7.25
N PRO A 24 4.68 -9.27 -7.60
CA PRO A 24 4.90 -7.83 -7.46
C PRO A 24 5.35 -7.46 -6.04
N LYS A 25 6.31 -6.51 -5.93
CA LYS A 25 6.90 -6.10 -4.64
C LYS A 25 5.83 -5.90 -3.57
N VAL A 26 4.80 -5.12 -3.89
CA VAL A 26 3.78 -4.67 -2.94
C VAL A 26 2.84 -5.78 -2.42
N LEU A 27 2.83 -6.94 -3.09
CA LEU A 27 2.03 -8.10 -2.70
C LEU A 27 2.77 -9.08 -1.78
N HIS A 28 4.08 -8.92 -1.59
CA HIS A 28 4.80 -9.72 -0.61
C HIS A 28 4.25 -9.47 0.80
N THR A 29 4.15 -10.52 1.60
CA THR A 29 3.47 -10.47 2.89
C THR A 29 4.42 -10.17 4.05
N LEU A 30 3.95 -9.34 4.98
CA LEU A 30 4.51 -9.17 6.32
C LEU A 30 3.42 -9.51 7.33
N ALA A 31 3.73 -10.38 8.30
CA ALA A 31 2.76 -10.91 9.27
C ALA A 31 1.48 -11.46 8.61
N GLY A 32 1.61 -12.18 7.49
CA GLY A 32 0.49 -12.78 6.76
C GLY A 32 -0.36 -11.81 5.92
N LYS A 33 -0.04 -10.51 5.91
CA LYS A 33 -0.76 -9.49 5.15
C LYS A 33 0.15 -8.85 4.10
N ALA A 34 -0.35 -8.64 2.88
CA ALA A 34 0.40 -7.98 1.80
C ALA A 34 0.88 -6.59 2.22
N MET A 35 2.12 -6.21 1.86
CA MET A 35 2.69 -4.90 2.21
C MET A 35 1.78 -3.73 1.83
N VAL A 36 1.15 -3.76 0.65
CA VAL A 36 0.22 -2.69 0.23
C VAL A 36 -1.00 -2.58 1.14
N GLN A 37 -1.49 -3.69 1.68
CA GLN A 37 -2.67 -3.68 2.53
C GLN A 37 -2.38 -2.95 3.85
N HIS A 38 -1.18 -3.12 4.43
CA HIS A 38 -0.78 -2.34 5.60
C HIS A 38 -0.81 -0.82 5.33
N VAL A 39 -0.37 -0.39 4.14
CA VAL A 39 -0.38 1.03 3.75
C VAL A 39 -1.80 1.54 3.53
N ILE A 40 -2.66 0.74 2.89
CA ILE A 40 -4.09 1.06 2.70
C ILE A 40 -4.80 1.18 4.05
N ASP A 41 -4.57 0.22 4.96
CA ASP A 41 -5.17 0.23 6.29
C ASP A 41 -4.77 1.50 7.05
N ALA A 42 -3.48 1.85 7.06
CA ALA A 42 -3.01 3.09 7.68
C ALA A 42 -3.59 4.36 7.03
N ALA A 43 -3.76 4.38 5.70
CA ALA A 43 -4.38 5.50 5.01
C ALA A 43 -5.87 5.68 5.38
N ASN A 44 -6.59 4.56 5.57
CA ASN A 44 -7.98 4.57 5.98
C ASN A 44 -8.18 5.05 7.43
N GLU A 45 -7.19 4.87 8.31
CA GLU A 45 -7.23 5.38 9.69
C GLU A 45 -7.12 6.92 9.80
N LEU A 46 -6.73 7.60 8.71
CA LEU A 46 -6.56 9.06 8.68
C LEU A 46 -7.83 9.84 8.28
N GLY A 47 -8.92 9.14 7.96
CA GLY A 47 -10.21 9.70 7.53
C GLY A 47 -11.26 9.72 8.63
#